data_AF-A0A804R3V0-F1
#
_entry.id   AF-A0A804R3V0-F1
#
_cell.length_a   1.000
_cell.length_b   1.000
_cell.length_c   1.000
_cell.angle_alpha   90.00
_cell.angle_beta   90.00
_cell.angle_gamma   90.00
#
_symmetry.space_group_name_H-M   'P 1'
#
loop_
_entity.id
_entity.type
_entity.pdbx_description
1 polymer ?
#
loop_
_entity_poly.entity_id
_entity_poly.type
_entity_poly.pdbx_seq_one_letter_code
_entity_poly.pdbx_strand_id
1 'polypeptide(L)'
;MATNVENPDVSTLKLTSVYIAIGIFSVFFLLFRSLAVVVLGVKTSRSLFSKLLNSLFRAPMSFYDSTPLGRILSRVSSDLSIVDLDIPFGFMFSVGAGINAYSNLGVLAIVTWQVLFVSVPMIVLAIRLQRYYLASSKELMRINGTTKSALANHLGESIAGAITIRAFQEEDRFFEKNLELVDKNAGPYFYNFAATEWLIQRLETMSDAVLSFSALIMALLPQGTFSPGEQLHKLQFTSITTTSL
;
A
#
# COMPACT_ATOMS: atom_id res chain seq x y z
N MET A 1 -7.00 37.30 0.40
CA MET A 1 -6.95 37.09 -1.07
C MET A 1 -8.37 37.07 -1.70
N ALA A 2 -9.41 37.50 -0.97
CA ALA A 2 -10.81 37.54 -1.41
C ALA A 2 -11.28 38.91 -1.94
N THR A 3 -10.41 39.92 -1.97
CA THR A 3 -10.76 41.31 -2.37
C THR A 3 -10.67 41.59 -3.87
N ASN A 4 -10.37 40.58 -4.71
CA ASN A 4 -10.29 40.72 -6.17
C ASN A 4 -11.38 39.94 -6.93
N VAL A 5 -12.36 39.35 -6.22
CA VAL A 5 -13.46 38.59 -6.82
C VAL A 5 -14.60 39.51 -7.32
N GLU A 6 -14.52 40.80 -7.04
CA GLU A 6 -15.54 41.80 -7.41
C GLU A 6 -15.28 42.52 -8.75
N ASN A 7 -14.47 41.97 -9.65
CA ASN A 7 -14.37 42.48 -11.02
C ASN A 7 -15.48 41.86 -11.90
N PRO A 8 -16.52 42.63 -12.30
CA PRO A 8 -17.63 42.12 -13.13
C PRO A 8 -17.21 41.70 -14.56
N ASP A 9 -15.95 41.92 -14.96
CA ASP A 9 -15.41 41.54 -16.28
C ASP A 9 -14.74 40.14 -16.32
N VAL A 10 -14.56 39.48 -15.18
CA VAL A 10 -14.10 38.07 -15.15
C VAL A 10 -15.33 37.16 -15.22
N SER A 11 -15.90 37.05 -16.43
CA SER A 11 -17.04 36.20 -16.72
C SER A 11 -16.85 34.81 -16.11
N THR A 12 -17.85 34.31 -15.35
CA THR A 12 -17.89 32.95 -14.76
C THR A 12 -17.44 31.86 -15.75
N LEU A 13 -17.66 32.08 -17.05
CA LEU A 13 -17.18 31.25 -18.15
C LEU A 13 -15.65 31.08 -18.18
N LYS A 14 -14.86 32.12 -17.88
CA LYS A 14 -13.40 32.05 -17.80
C LYS A 14 -12.91 31.21 -16.61
N LEU A 15 -13.54 31.35 -15.44
CA LEU A 15 -13.23 30.52 -14.27
C LEU A 15 -13.55 29.04 -14.53
N THR A 16 -14.72 28.78 -15.11
CA THR A 16 -15.14 27.43 -15.50
C THR A 16 -14.22 26.84 -16.57
N SER A 17 -13.80 27.61 -17.58
CA SER A 17 -12.90 27.12 -18.63
C SER A 17 -11.50 26.78 -18.08
N VAL A 18 -10.96 27.59 -17.16
CA VAL A 18 -9.69 27.30 -16.49
C VAL A 18 -9.79 26.03 -15.64
N TYR A 19 -10.88 25.85 -14.88
CA TYR A 19 -11.09 24.64 -14.09
C TYR A 19 -11.17 23.38 -14.96
N ILE A 20 -11.91 23.45 -16.08
CA ILE A 20 -11.98 22.36 -17.06
C ILE A 20 -10.61 22.06 -17.67
N ALA A 21 -9.83 23.08 -18.04
CA ALA A 21 -8.49 22.91 -18.61
C ALA A 21 -7.53 22.20 -17.63
N ILE A 22 -7.53 22.59 -16.35
CA ILE A 22 -6.77 21.92 -15.30
C ILE A 22 -7.24 20.47 -15.12
N GLY A 23 -8.56 20.24 -15.15
CA GLY A 23 -9.16 18.91 -15.10
C GLY A 23 -8.67 18.00 -16.23
N ILE A 24 -8.77 18.46 -17.48
CA ILE A 24 -8.29 17.72 -18.66
C ILE A 24 -6.79 17.43 -18.57
N PHE A 25 -6.00 18.43 -18.16
CA PHE A 25 -4.55 18.27 -17.99
C PHE A 25 -4.22 17.22 -16.91
N SER A 26 -4.94 17.22 -15.79
CA SER A 26 -4.77 16.23 -14.72
C SER A 26 -5.10 14.81 -15.19
N VAL A 27 -6.18 14.64 -15.96
CA VAL A 27 -6.56 13.34 -16.54
C VAL A 27 -5.48 12.86 -17.52
N PHE A 28 -4.97 13.74 -18.37
CA PHE A 28 -3.88 13.42 -19.28
C PHE A 28 -2.61 12.97 -18.53
N PHE A 29 -2.24 13.67 -17.46
CA PHE A 29 -1.09 13.30 -16.63
C PHE A 29 -1.29 11.97 -15.91
N LEU A 30 -2.50 11.68 -15.41
CA LEU A 30 -2.84 10.41 -14.78
C LEU A 30 -2.78 9.24 -15.78
N LEU A 31 -3.27 9.44 -17.01
CA LEU A 31 -3.17 8.47 -18.09
C LEU A 31 -1.72 8.22 -18.48
N PHE A 32 -0.93 9.28 -18.67
CA PHE A 32 0.50 9.17 -18.98
C PHE A 32 1.26 8.41 -17.89
N ARG A 33 1.01 8.73 -16.61
CA ARG A 33 1.57 8.00 -15.46
C ARG A 33 1.20 6.52 -15.50
N SER A 34 -0.06 6.19 -15.73
CA SER A 34 -0.55 4.82 -15.80
C SER A 34 0.14 4.03 -16.93
N LEU A 35 0.18 4.61 -18.13
CA LEU A 35 0.84 4.00 -19.29
C LEU A 35 2.35 3.84 -19.07
N ALA A 36 3.02 4.85 -18.51
CA ALA A 36 4.44 4.79 -18.21
C ALA A 36 4.78 3.64 -17.25
N VAL A 37 3.98 3.45 -16.19
CA VAL A 37 4.18 2.34 -15.25
C VAL A 37 4.00 0.99 -15.94
N VAL A 38 2.95 0.83 -16.75
CA VAL A 38 2.71 -0.43 -17.48
C VAL A 38 3.85 -0.74 -18.44
N VAL A 39 4.33 0.25 -19.21
CA VAL A 39 5.45 0.08 -20.14
C VAL A 39 6.75 -0.27 -19.39
N LEU A 40 7.03 0.41 -18.28
CA LEU A 40 8.20 0.11 -17.43
C LEU A 40 8.08 -1.29 -16.80
N GLY A 41 6.90 -1.69 -16.36
CA GLY A 41 6.62 -3.03 -15.83
C GLY A 41 6.91 -4.12 -16.86
N VAL A 42 6.32 -4.02 -18.06
CA VAL A 42 6.54 -5.00 -19.14
C VAL A 42 8.01 -5.04 -19.58
N LYS A 43 8.68 -3.88 -19.68
CA LYS A 43 10.11 -3.83 -20.03
C LYS A 43 10.98 -4.51 -18.97
N THR A 44 10.67 -4.29 -17.68
CA THR A 44 11.38 -4.87 -16.54
C THR A 44 11.19 -6.38 -16.48
N SER A 45 9.94 -6.84 -16.63
CA SER A 45 9.58 -8.25 -16.78
C SER A 45 10.39 -8.96 -17.86
N ARG A 46 10.39 -8.43 -19.10
CA ARG A 46 11.15 -9.02 -20.22
C ARG A 46 12.66 -9.05 -19.94
N SER A 47 13.21 -8.02 -19.30
CA SER A 47 14.62 -7.99 -18.93
C SER A 47 14.95 -9.03 -17.85
N LEU A 48 14.09 -9.19 -16.83
CA LEU A 48 14.27 -10.20 -15.80
C LEU A 48 14.13 -11.60 -16.37
N PHE A 49 13.13 -11.86 -17.20
CA PHE A 49 12.93 -13.14 -17.87
C PHE A 49 14.13 -13.52 -18.74
N SER A 50 14.62 -12.60 -19.58
CA SER A 50 15.80 -12.88 -20.44
C SER A 50 17.08 -13.11 -19.63
N LYS A 51 17.30 -12.40 -18.52
CA LYS A 51 18.43 -12.65 -17.61
C LYS A 51 18.32 -14.00 -16.91
N LEU A 52 17.13 -14.33 -16.42
CA LEU A 52 16.82 -15.61 -15.78
C LEU A 52 17.04 -16.78 -16.75
N LEU A 53 16.53 -16.67 -17.98
CA LEU A 53 16.70 -17.67 -19.02
C LEU A 53 18.17 -17.87 -19.40
N ASN A 54 18.93 -16.77 -19.58
CA ASN A 54 20.38 -16.84 -19.82
C ASN A 54 21.14 -17.47 -18.65
N SER A 55 20.74 -17.19 -17.41
CA SER A 55 21.33 -17.80 -16.22
C SER A 55 21.01 -19.29 -16.13
N LEU A 56 19.79 -19.69 -16.52
CA LEU A 56 19.36 -21.08 -16.54
C LEU A 56 20.18 -21.86 -17.58
N PHE A 57 20.31 -21.36 -18.81
CA PHE A 57 21.12 -22.02 -19.84
C PHE A 57 22.61 -22.13 -19.51
N ARG A 58 23.15 -21.25 -18.67
CA ARG A 58 24.55 -21.29 -18.20
C ARG A 58 24.76 -22.13 -16.95
N ALA A 59 23.70 -22.65 -16.34
CA ALA A 59 23.80 -23.46 -15.13
C ALA A 59 24.48 -24.81 -15.44
N PRO A 60 25.35 -25.31 -14.54
CA PRO A 60 25.99 -26.62 -14.72
C PRO A 60 24.95 -27.75 -14.64
N MET A 61 25.24 -28.90 -15.25
CA MET A 61 24.33 -30.05 -15.24
C MET A 61 23.95 -30.49 -13.82
N SER A 62 24.87 -30.36 -12.86
CA SER A 62 24.63 -30.65 -11.44
C SER A 62 23.45 -29.88 -10.83
N PHE A 63 23.14 -28.69 -11.33
CA PHE A 63 21.96 -27.92 -10.93
C PHE A 63 20.66 -28.61 -11.33
N TYR A 64 20.62 -29.17 -12.55
CA TYR A 64 19.46 -29.86 -13.10
C TYR A 64 19.28 -31.24 -12.48
N ASP A 65 20.36 -31.90 -12.08
CA ASP A 65 20.28 -33.18 -11.35
C ASP A 65 19.73 -32.98 -9.93
N SER A 66 20.04 -31.84 -9.29
CA SER A 66 19.61 -31.55 -7.92
C SER A 66 18.19 -30.97 -7.81
N THR A 67 17.67 -30.37 -8.89
CA THR A 67 16.43 -29.59 -8.85
C THR A 67 15.44 -30.10 -9.91
N PRO A 68 14.28 -30.65 -9.51
CA PRO A 68 13.31 -31.15 -10.49
C PRO A 68 12.82 -30.00 -11.38
N LEU A 69 12.72 -30.26 -12.69
CA LEU A 69 12.28 -29.28 -13.70
C LEU A 69 10.94 -28.62 -13.32
N GLY A 70 10.02 -29.37 -12.70
CA GLY A 70 8.74 -28.85 -12.23
C GLY A 70 8.86 -27.76 -11.15
N ARG A 71 9.84 -27.87 -10.24
CA ARG A 71 10.09 -26.83 -9.22
C ARG A 71 10.68 -25.56 -9.85
N ILE A 72 11.56 -25.73 -10.83
CA ILE A 72 12.11 -24.59 -11.58
C ILE A 72 10.97 -23.89 -12.32
N LEU A 73 10.17 -24.63 -13.09
CA LEU A 73 9.06 -24.06 -13.86
C LEU A 73 8.01 -23.39 -12.96
N SER A 74 7.65 -24.01 -11.84
CA SER A 74 6.72 -23.43 -10.86
C SER A 74 7.24 -22.12 -10.29
N ARG A 75 8.52 -22.05 -9.87
CA ARG A 75 9.14 -20.81 -9.38
C ARG A 75 9.23 -19.75 -10.46
N VAL A 76 9.72 -20.09 -11.66
CA VAL A 76 9.81 -19.13 -12.76
C VAL A 76 8.44 -18.57 -13.12
N SER A 77 7.41 -19.42 -13.18
CA SER A 77 6.05 -18.99 -13.51
C SER A 77 5.41 -18.14 -12.40
N SER A 78 5.56 -18.53 -11.12
CA SER A 78 4.98 -17.77 -10.01
C SER A 78 5.69 -16.44 -9.82
N ASP A 79 7.02 -16.45 -9.85
CA ASP A 79 7.84 -15.27 -9.59
C ASP A 79 7.71 -14.27 -10.74
N LEU A 80 7.64 -14.74 -12.00
CA LEU A 80 7.38 -13.86 -13.14
C LEU A 80 5.96 -13.27 -13.08
N SER A 81 4.95 -14.06 -12.66
CA SER A 81 3.60 -13.52 -12.47
C SER A 81 3.54 -12.40 -11.41
N ILE A 82 4.30 -12.54 -10.32
CA ILE A 82 4.40 -11.51 -9.26
C ILE A 82 5.14 -10.27 -9.79
N VAL A 83 6.21 -10.46 -10.55
CA VAL A 83 6.96 -9.36 -11.18
C VAL A 83 6.12 -8.63 -12.23
N ASP A 84 5.24 -9.33 -12.93
CA ASP A 84 4.43 -8.78 -14.02
C ASP A 84 3.21 -8.02 -13.51
N LEU A 85 2.58 -8.52 -12.44
CA LEU A 85 1.34 -7.96 -11.89
C LEU A 85 1.60 -7.17 -10.61
N ASP A 86 2.12 -7.81 -9.57
CA ASP A 86 2.16 -7.21 -8.23
C ASP A 86 3.16 -6.05 -8.11
N ILE A 87 4.35 -6.18 -8.72
CA ILE A 87 5.39 -5.14 -8.61
C ILE A 87 4.96 -3.82 -9.28
N PRO A 88 4.46 -3.79 -10.53
CA PRO A 88 4.02 -2.54 -11.15
C PRO A 88 2.86 -1.88 -10.40
N PHE A 89 1.87 -2.65 -9.93
CA PHE A 89 0.76 -2.12 -9.15
C PHE A 89 1.22 -1.59 -7.79
N GLY A 90 2.07 -2.34 -7.07
CA GLY A 90 2.63 -1.91 -5.78
C GLY A 90 3.52 -0.66 -5.90
N PHE A 91 4.29 -0.57 -6.99
CA PHE A 91 5.10 0.61 -7.29
C PHE A 91 4.23 1.82 -7.63
N MET A 92 3.19 1.65 -8.45
CA MET A 92 2.22 2.70 -8.78
C MET A 92 1.56 3.25 -7.51
N PHE A 93 1.12 2.36 -6.63
CA PHE A 93 0.48 2.73 -5.36
C PHE A 93 1.48 3.46 -4.45
N SER A 94 2.70 2.95 -4.30
CA SER A 94 3.73 3.57 -3.43
C SER A 94 4.16 4.94 -3.92
N VAL A 95 4.41 5.10 -5.23
CA VAL A 95 4.77 6.40 -5.82
C VAL A 95 3.58 7.36 -5.75
N GLY A 96 2.37 6.87 -6.04
CA GLY A 96 1.15 7.66 -5.94
C GLY A 96 0.88 8.15 -4.52
N ALA A 97 0.92 7.26 -3.53
CA ALA A 97 0.75 7.59 -2.13
C ALA A 97 1.84 8.54 -1.64
N GLY A 98 3.11 8.30 -2.01
CA GLY A 98 4.22 9.18 -1.66
C GLY A 98 4.04 10.60 -2.19
N ILE A 99 3.73 10.76 -3.48
CA ILE A 99 3.47 12.08 -4.09
C ILE A 99 2.29 12.77 -3.42
N ASN A 100 1.20 12.06 -3.16
CA ASN A 100 0.04 12.62 -2.46
C ASN A 100 0.40 13.08 -1.04
N ALA A 101 1.16 12.26 -0.29
CA ALA A 101 1.60 12.62 1.06
C ALA A 101 2.49 13.88 1.05
N TYR A 102 3.48 13.97 0.15
CA TYR A 102 4.32 15.17 0.03
C TYR A 102 3.53 16.40 -0.43
N SER A 103 2.57 16.22 -1.35
CA SER A 103 1.68 17.29 -1.81
C SER A 103 0.83 17.83 -0.66
N ASN A 104 0.20 16.95 0.12
CA ASN A 104 -0.63 17.32 1.26
C ASN A 104 0.19 18.00 2.36
N LEU A 105 1.39 17.49 2.67
CA LEU A 105 2.31 18.15 3.61
C LEU A 105 2.74 19.55 3.13
N GLY A 106 3.00 19.71 1.82
CA GLY A 106 3.31 21.02 1.23
C GLY A 106 2.16 22.02 1.32
N VAL A 107 0.93 21.57 1.01
CA VAL A 107 -0.28 22.41 1.13
C VAL A 107 -0.52 22.79 2.59
N LEU A 108 -0.35 21.87 3.54
CA LEU A 108 -0.48 22.14 4.97
C LEU A 108 0.52 23.21 5.44
N ALA A 109 1.77 23.14 4.97
CA ALA A 109 2.81 24.11 5.32
C ALA A 109 2.49 25.53 4.86
N ILE A 110 1.81 25.70 3.72
CA ILE A 110 1.44 27.01 3.16
C ILE A 110 0.14 27.54 3.80
N VAL A 111 -0.88 26.70 3.92
CA VAL A 111 -2.24 27.13 4.31
C VAL A 111 -2.34 27.40 5.81
N THR A 112 -1.70 26.57 6.63
CA THR A 112 -1.81 26.63 8.09
C THR A 112 -0.45 26.44 8.76
N TRP A 113 0.40 27.47 8.68
CA TRP A 113 1.70 27.47 9.35
C TRP A 113 1.59 27.25 10.87
N GLN A 114 0.47 27.61 11.49
CA GLN A 114 0.22 27.39 12.91
C GLN A 114 0.04 25.91 13.28
N VAL A 115 -0.54 25.09 12.38
CA VAL A 115 -0.75 23.66 12.62
C VAL A 115 0.54 22.85 12.37
N LEU A 116 1.51 23.44 11.65
CA LEU A 116 2.81 22.81 11.41
C LEU A 116 3.54 22.45 12.72
N PHE A 117 3.46 23.30 13.74
CA PHE A 117 4.08 23.04 15.04
C PHE A 117 3.54 21.77 15.72
N VAL A 118 2.27 21.47 15.48
CA VAL A 118 1.57 20.31 16.06
C VAL A 118 1.75 19.08 15.18
N SER A 119 1.83 19.26 13.86
CA SER A 119 2.01 18.15 12.93
C SER A 119 3.41 17.57 12.93
N VAL A 120 4.47 18.38 13.12
CA VAL A 120 5.86 17.92 13.16
C VAL A 120 6.11 16.79 14.18
N PRO A 121 5.76 16.93 15.48
CA PRO A 121 5.94 15.85 16.45
C PRO A 121 5.09 14.61 16.09
N MET A 122 3.91 14.82 15.48
CA MET A 122 3.06 13.71 15.05
C MET A 122 3.67 12.92 13.89
N ILE A 123 4.25 13.60 12.91
CA ILE A 123 4.95 12.96 11.79
C ILE A 123 6.15 12.14 12.30
N VAL A 124 6.92 12.70 13.25
CA VAL A 124 8.06 11.97 13.84
C VAL A 124 7.58 10.71 14.58
N LEU A 125 6.49 10.82 15.33
CA LEU A 125 5.90 9.70 16.04
C LEU A 125 5.34 8.63 15.08
N ALA A 126 4.66 9.05 14.02
CA ALA A 126 4.16 8.17 12.95
C ALA A 126 5.31 7.41 12.27
N ILE A 127 6.41 8.07 11.92
CA ILE A 127 7.59 7.41 11.31
C ILE A 127 8.25 6.42 12.29
N ARG A 128 8.22 6.69 13.60
CA ARG A 128 8.74 5.77 14.62
C ARG A 128 7.83 4.54 14.77
N LEU A 129 6.52 4.74 14.83
CA LEU A 129 5.54 3.65 14.87
C LEU A 129 5.57 2.80 13.61
N GLN A 130 5.63 3.43 12.43
CA GLN A 130 5.70 2.72 11.15
C GLN A 130 6.96 1.85 11.08
N ARG A 131 8.12 2.32 11.56
CA ARG A 131 9.35 1.49 11.62
C ARG A 131 9.20 0.29 12.55
N TYR A 132 8.58 0.48 13.72
CA TYR A 132 8.33 -0.61 14.66
C TYR A 132 7.35 -1.65 14.09
N TYR A 133 6.27 -1.19 13.48
CA TYR A 133 5.31 -2.04 12.77
C TYR A 133 5.98 -2.79 11.62
N LEU A 134 6.79 -2.12 10.79
CA LEU A 134 7.47 -2.75 9.66
C LEU A 134 8.41 -3.88 10.10
N ALA A 135 9.10 -3.74 11.23
CA ALA A 135 9.93 -4.82 11.77
C ALA A 135 9.09 -6.04 12.16
N SER A 136 7.99 -5.81 12.89
CA SER A 136 7.09 -6.87 13.36
C SER A 136 6.31 -7.54 12.20
N SER A 137 5.79 -6.73 11.28
CA SER A 137 5.02 -7.18 10.12
C SER A 137 5.87 -8.02 9.16
N LYS A 138 7.15 -7.70 8.97
CA LYS A 138 8.08 -8.52 8.18
C LYS A 138 8.26 -9.92 8.75
N GLU A 139 8.46 -10.06 10.06
CA GLU A 139 8.58 -11.37 10.70
C GLU A 139 7.26 -12.15 10.65
N LEU A 140 6.13 -11.49 10.88
CA LEU A 140 4.80 -12.10 10.74
C LEU A 140 4.55 -12.58 9.30
N MET A 141 4.92 -11.77 8.30
CA MET A 141 4.81 -12.14 6.88
C MET A 141 5.70 -13.34 6.54
N ARG A 142 6.90 -13.42 7.12
CA ARG A 142 7.78 -14.58 6.98
C ARG A 142 7.15 -15.85 7.56
N ILE A 143 6.61 -15.77 8.79
CA ILE A 143 5.93 -16.90 9.44
C ILE A 143 4.73 -17.35 8.58
N ASN A 144 3.87 -16.41 8.18
CA ASN A 144 2.71 -16.67 7.34
C ASN A 144 3.10 -17.33 5.98
N GLY A 145 4.21 -16.90 5.38
CA GLY A 145 4.74 -17.54 4.17
C GLY A 145 5.16 -18.99 4.40
N THR A 146 5.82 -19.29 5.52
CA THR A 146 6.23 -20.66 5.85
C THR A 146 5.06 -21.57 6.20
N THR A 147 4.05 -21.09 6.94
CA THR A 147 2.86 -21.88 7.30
C THR A 147 2.00 -22.17 6.07
N LYS A 148 1.79 -21.17 5.21
CA LYS A 148 1.05 -21.34 3.95
C LYS A 148 1.73 -22.36 3.03
N SER A 149 3.06 -22.32 2.93
CA SER A 149 3.81 -23.31 2.15
C SER A 149 3.69 -24.72 2.73
N ALA A 150 3.74 -24.89 4.05
CA ALA A 150 3.56 -26.19 4.69
C ALA A 150 2.16 -26.77 4.44
N LEU A 151 1.12 -25.95 4.54
CA LEU A 151 -0.26 -26.34 4.24
C LEU A 151 -0.41 -26.74 2.76
N ALA A 152 0.12 -25.94 1.83
CA ALA A 152 0.07 -26.25 0.40
C ALA A 152 0.82 -27.55 0.04
N ASN A 153 1.97 -27.80 0.69
CA ASN A 153 2.74 -29.04 0.49
C ASN A 153 1.96 -30.26 0.99
N HIS A 154 1.36 -30.19 2.19
CA HIS A 154 0.55 -31.28 2.75
C HIS A 154 -0.68 -31.58 1.90
N LEU A 155 -1.36 -30.53 1.39
CA LEU A 155 -2.46 -30.68 0.44
C LEU A 155 -1.99 -31.33 -0.87
N GLY A 156 -0.83 -30.91 -1.40
CA GLY A 156 -0.23 -31.50 -2.59
C GLY A 156 0.09 -33.00 -2.42
N GLU A 157 0.66 -33.38 -1.27
CA GLU A 157 0.93 -34.78 -0.92
C GLU A 157 -0.36 -35.59 -0.74
N SER A 158 -1.37 -35.02 -0.09
CA SER A 158 -2.68 -35.66 0.11
C SER A 158 -3.41 -35.91 -1.21
N ILE A 159 -3.34 -34.97 -2.15
CA ILE A 159 -3.95 -35.11 -3.48
C ILE A 159 -3.20 -36.17 -4.30
N ALA A 160 -1.87 -36.14 -4.32
CA ALA A 160 -1.06 -37.11 -5.05
C ALA A 160 -1.20 -38.54 -4.47
N GLY A 161 -1.33 -38.65 -3.14
CA GLY A 161 -1.48 -39.90 -2.39
C GLY A 161 -2.92 -40.34 -2.15
N ALA A 162 -3.93 -39.67 -2.72
CA ALA A 162 -5.34 -39.85 -2.34
C ALA A 162 -5.86 -41.29 -2.52
N ILE A 163 -5.31 -42.07 -3.45
CA ILE A 163 -5.67 -43.49 -3.62
C ILE A 163 -5.04 -44.33 -2.50
N THR A 164 -3.76 -44.10 -2.21
CA THR A 164 -3.01 -44.80 -1.16
C THR A 164 -3.60 -44.54 0.22
N ILE A 165 -3.92 -43.28 0.55
CA ILE A 165 -4.52 -42.91 1.84
C ILE A 165 -5.85 -43.65 2.04
N ARG A 166 -6.70 -43.68 1.00
CA ARG A 166 -7.97 -44.43 1.02
C ARG A 166 -7.79 -45.94 1.06
N ALA A 167 -6.75 -46.47 0.41
CA ALA A 167 -6.45 -47.91 0.44
C ALA A 167 -5.99 -48.39 1.82
N PHE A 168 -5.28 -47.54 2.57
CA PHE A 168 -4.82 -47.83 3.94
C PHE A 168 -5.81 -47.41 5.03
N GLN A 169 -6.94 -46.77 4.68
CA GLN A 169 -7.93 -46.26 5.64
C GLN A 169 -7.35 -45.27 6.66
N GLU A 170 -6.42 -44.41 6.20
CA GLU A 170 -5.72 -43.41 7.03
C GLU A 170 -6.27 -41.99 6.79
N GLU A 171 -7.50 -41.86 6.29
CA GLU A 171 -8.12 -40.56 6.00
C GLU A 171 -8.21 -39.66 7.24
N ASP A 172 -8.62 -40.22 8.38
CA ASP A 172 -8.79 -39.46 9.63
C ASP A 172 -7.48 -38.85 10.11
N ARG A 173 -6.37 -39.60 10.03
CA ARG A 173 -5.03 -39.12 10.40
C ARG A 173 -4.59 -37.94 9.52
N PHE A 174 -4.80 -38.06 8.21
CA PHE A 174 -4.49 -36.97 7.27
C PHE A 174 -5.43 -35.77 7.45
N PHE A 175 -6.69 -36.00 7.81
CA PHE A 175 -7.66 -34.96 8.08
C PHE A 175 -7.31 -34.17 9.35
N GLU A 176 -7.00 -34.85 10.46
CA GLU A 176 -6.51 -34.23 11.70
C GLU A 176 -5.24 -33.42 11.45
N LYS A 177 -4.29 -33.98 10.68
CA LYS A 177 -3.06 -33.27 10.35
C LYS A 177 -3.32 -32.02 9.50
N ASN A 178 -4.26 -32.11 8.56
CA ASN A 178 -4.67 -30.96 7.75
C ASN A 178 -5.31 -29.88 8.62
N LEU A 179 -6.16 -30.25 9.59
CA LEU A 179 -6.79 -29.31 10.52
C LEU A 179 -5.74 -28.59 11.39
N GLU A 180 -4.75 -29.33 11.93
CA GLU A 180 -3.63 -28.75 12.68
C GLU A 180 -2.85 -27.70 11.85
N LEU A 181 -2.61 -28.00 10.57
CA LEU A 181 -1.91 -27.07 9.66
C LEU A 181 -2.74 -25.84 9.31
N VAL A 182 -4.06 -26.00 9.15
CA VAL A 182 -4.99 -24.89 8.95
C VAL A 182 -5.02 -23.98 10.18
N ASP A 183 -5.14 -24.54 11.37
CA ASP A 183 -5.12 -23.79 12.64
C ASP A 183 -3.78 -23.05 12.83
N LYS A 184 -2.66 -23.72 12.53
CA LYS A 184 -1.33 -23.13 12.57
C LYS A 184 -1.15 -22.00 11.56
N ASN A 185 -1.85 -22.02 10.43
CA ASN A 185 -1.84 -20.93 9.46
C ASN A 185 -2.79 -19.78 9.84
N ALA A 186 -3.92 -20.10 10.48
CA ALA A 186 -4.91 -19.11 10.91
C ALA A 186 -4.33 -18.17 11.99
N GLY A 187 -3.52 -18.69 12.93
CA GLY A 187 -2.90 -17.89 14.00
C GLY A 187 -2.05 -16.71 13.50
N PRO A 188 -0.96 -16.94 12.74
CA PRO A 188 -0.12 -15.87 12.19
C PRO A 188 -0.88 -14.89 11.30
N TYR A 189 -1.86 -15.38 10.53
CA TYR A 189 -2.72 -14.53 9.73
C TYR A 189 -3.53 -13.57 10.60
N PHE A 190 -4.14 -14.07 11.68
CA PHE A 190 -4.87 -13.24 12.65
C PHE A 190 -3.97 -12.22 13.33
N TYR A 191 -2.75 -12.61 13.75
CA TYR A 191 -1.78 -11.66 14.33
C TYR A 191 -1.33 -10.58 13.35
N ASN A 192 -1.17 -10.92 12.06
CA ASN A 192 -0.84 -9.94 11.04
C ASN A 192 -1.99 -8.94 10.80
N PHE A 193 -3.23 -9.44 10.77
CA PHE A 193 -4.42 -8.61 10.70
C PHE A 193 -4.53 -7.69 11.92
N ALA A 194 -4.44 -8.24 13.13
CA ALA A 194 -4.48 -7.46 14.37
C ALA A 194 -3.37 -6.41 14.47
N ALA A 195 -2.16 -6.71 13.99
CA ALA A 195 -1.06 -5.76 13.94
C ALA A 195 -1.32 -4.61 12.95
N THR A 196 -1.97 -4.90 11.81
CA THR A 196 -2.35 -3.90 10.81
C THR A 196 -3.42 -2.97 11.36
N GLU A 197 -4.49 -3.53 11.94
CA GLU A 197 -5.56 -2.78 12.61
C GLU A 197 -5.03 -1.94 13.77
N TRP A 198 -4.11 -2.48 14.57
CA TRP A 198 -3.46 -1.72 15.65
C TRP A 198 -2.71 -0.49 15.14
N LEU A 199 -2.00 -0.60 14.01
CA LEU A 199 -1.31 0.54 13.41
C LEU A 199 -2.32 1.57 12.90
N ILE A 200 -3.36 1.13 12.18
CA ILE A 200 -4.42 2.00 11.64
C ILE A 200 -5.07 2.79 12.76
N GLN A 201 -5.53 2.10 13.82
CA GLN A 201 -6.16 2.76 14.97
C GLN A 201 -5.24 3.79 15.63
N ARG A 202 -3.93 3.52 15.72
CA ARG A 202 -2.96 4.46 16.30
C ARG A 202 -2.74 5.69 15.41
N LEU A 203 -2.65 5.51 14.09
CA LEU A 203 -2.52 6.61 13.14
C LEU A 203 -3.78 7.47 13.08
N GLU A 204 -4.97 6.86 13.10
CA GLU A 204 -6.25 7.58 13.15
C GLU A 204 -6.42 8.36 14.47
N THR A 205 -6.07 7.76 15.61
CA THR A 205 -6.10 8.47 16.91
C THR A 205 -5.16 9.68 16.91
N MET A 206 -3.98 9.54 16.31
CA MET A 206 -3.04 10.64 16.12
C MET A 206 -3.62 11.71 15.20
N SER A 207 -4.30 11.29 14.14
CA SER A 207 -4.95 12.18 13.20
C SER A 207 -6.05 13.02 13.87
N ASP A 208 -6.93 12.37 14.61
CA ASP A 208 -8.02 13.02 15.33
C ASP A 208 -7.53 13.95 16.43
N ALA A 209 -6.39 13.63 17.08
CA ALA A 209 -5.73 14.51 18.03
C ALA A 209 -5.24 15.81 17.37
N VAL A 210 -4.66 15.74 16.17
CA VAL A 210 -4.24 16.94 15.40
C VAL A 210 -5.46 17.76 14.97
N LEU A 211 -6.50 17.09 14.47
CA LEU A 211 -7.75 17.74 14.07
C LEU A 211 -8.44 18.46 15.23
N SER A 212 -8.63 17.79 16.36
CA SER A 212 -9.24 18.37 17.55
C SER A 212 -8.43 19.54 18.10
N PHE A 213 -7.11 19.44 18.17
CA PHE A 213 -6.26 20.55 18.60
C PHE A 213 -6.30 21.73 17.62
N SER A 214 -6.32 21.45 16.31
CA SER A 214 -6.47 22.50 15.29
C SER A 214 -7.81 23.23 15.38
N ALA A 215 -8.90 22.48 15.63
CA ALA A 215 -10.23 23.04 15.82
C ALA A 215 -10.31 23.87 17.11
N LEU A 216 -9.67 23.42 18.20
CA LEU A 216 -9.58 24.18 19.45
C LEU A 216 -8.80 25.50 19.27
N ILE A 217 -7.66 25.48 18.55
CA ILE A 217 -6.91 26.71 18.24
C ILE A 217 -7.76 27.67 17.40
N MET A 218 -8.46 27.16 16.39
CA MET A 218 -9.34 28.00 15.56
C MET A 218 -10.51 28.59 16.36
N ALA A 219 -11.09 27.84 17.32
CA ALA A 219 -12.18 28.31 18.17
C ALA A 219 -11.72 29.36 19.21
N LEU A 220 -10.46 29.30 19.67
CA LEU A 220 -9.90 30.24 20.65
C LEU A 220 -9.40 31.55 20.02
N LEU A 221 -9.23 31.61 18.70
CA LEU A 221 -8.81 32.82 17.99
C LEU A 221 -9.97 33.84 17.92
N PRO A 222 -9.72 35.15 18.13
CA PRO A 222 -10.76 36.18 18.05
C PRO A 222 -11.47 36.12 16.68
N GLN A 223 -12.80 36.26 16.69
CA GLN A 223 -13.69 36.12 15.53
C GLN A 223 -13.42 37.11 14.37
N GLY A 224 -12.36 37.92 14.42
CA GLY A 224 -11.99 38.91 13.41
C GLY A 224 -10.80 38.57 12.51
N THR A 225 -10.07 37.46 12.74
CA THR A 225 -8.83 37.19 11.95
C THR A 225 -9.07 36.43 10.66
N PHE A 226 -10.11 35.59 10.56
CA PHE A 226 -10.39 34.79 9.37
C PHE A 226 -11.87 34.80 9.04
N SER A 227 -12.19 34.93 7.75
CA SER A 227 -13.55 34.75 7.27
C SER A 227 -14.03 33.31 7.55
N PRO A 228 -15.32 33.06 7.82
CA PRO A 228 -15.82 31.70 8.08
C PRO A 228 -15.48 30.70 6.97
N GLY A 229 -15.47 31.16 5.71
CA GLY A 229 -15.08 30.34 4.56
C GLY A 229 -13.61 29.92 4.59
N GLU A 230 -12.69 30.80 4.99
CA GLU A 230 -11.28 30.45 5.13
C GLU A 230 -11.05 29.47 6.27
N GLN A 231 -11.79 29.57 7.39
CA GLN A 231 -11.70 28.61 8.50
C GLN A 231 -12.14 27.20 8.06
N LEU A 232 -13.29 27.10 7.39
CA LEU A 232 -13.79 25.83 6.86
C LEU A 232 -12.79 25.20 5.87
N HIS A 233 -12.22 26.01 4.98
CA HIS A 233 -11.22 25.55 4.02
C HIS A 233 -9.99 24.98 4.76
N LYS A 234 -9.46 25.69 5.76
CA LYS A 234 -8.31 25.22 6.57
C LYS A 234 -8.60 23.91 7.30
N LEU A 235 -9.80 23.75 7.89
CA LEU A 235 -10.20 22.51 8.54
C LEU A 235 -10.34 21.36 7.54
N GLN A 236 -10.90 21.61 6.36
CA GLN A 236 -11.01 20.61 5.29
C GLN A 236 -9.63 20.12 4.82
N PHE A 237 -8.67 21.04 4.59
CA PHE A 237 -7.30 20.64 4.25
C PHE A 237 -6.60 19.88 5.35
N THR A 238 -6.82 20.28 6.61
CA THR A 238 -6.28 19.56 7.76
C THR A 238 -6.86 18.14 7.77
N SER A 239 -8.17 17.98 7.65
CA SER A 239 -8.82 16.66 7.61
C SER A 239 -8.32 15.77 6.48
N ILE A 240 -8.20 16.29 5.27
CA ILE A 240 -7.67 15.54 4.11
C ILE A 240 -6.23 15.10 4.36
N THR A 241 -5.39 16.00 4.87
CA THR A 241 -3.98 15.69 5.15
C THR A 241 -3.88 14.62 6.23
N THR A 242 -4.72 14.70 7.24
CA THR A 242 -4.63 13.79 8.39
C THR A 242 -5.20 12.41 8.08
N THR A 243 -6.19 12.34 7.19
CA THR A 243 -6.69 11.07 6.61
C THR A 243 -5.68 10.43 5.63
N SER A 244 -4.77 11.23 5.05
CA SER A 244 -3.79 10.76 4.05
C SER A 244 -2.44 10.37 4.64
N LEU A 245 -2.21 10.62 5.94
CA LEU A 245 -0.99 10.30 6.68
C LEU A 245 -1.10 8.92 7.34
#